data_AF-C8N7S1-F1
#
_entry.id   AF-C8N7S1-F1
#
_cell.length_a   1.000
_cell.length_b   1.000
_cell.length_c   1.000
_cell.angle_alpha   90.00
_cell.angle_beta   90.00
_cell.angle_gamma   90.00
#
_symmetry.space_group_name_H-M   'P 1'
#
loop_
_entity.id
_entity.type
_entity.pdbx_description
1 polymer ?
#
loop_
_entity_poly.entity_id
_entity_poly.type
_entity_poly.pdbx_seq_one_letter_code
_entity_poly.pdbx_strand_id
1 'polypeptide(L)'
;MHGIVADLQQYALPLCDLFTDKAATVAYLRQHGSALNPWLDNKNLHSGLFYYAFCCGGSEAARDFLSHHIRTCGYRRRYADLYTALASGQTDASKNSDFIGADELRFAYAQGIRFDF
;
A
#
# COMPACT_ATOMS: atom_id res chain seq x y z
N MET A 1 10.13 -19.93 25.52
CA MET A 1 9.30 -18.71 25.66
C MET A 1 10.22 -17.54 25.32
N HIS A 2 10.17 -17.03 24.08
CA HIS A 2 10.82 -15.75 23.80
C HIS A 2 10.14 -14.70 24.69
N GLY A 3 10.93 -13.99 25.50
CA GLY A 3 10.38 -13.02 26.43
C GLY A 3 9.77 -11.85 25.66
N ILE A 4 8.68 -11.27 26.18
CA ILE A 4 7.98 -10.11 25.57
C ILE A 4 8.97 -9.00 25.17
N VAL A 5 10.05 -8.81 25.94
CA VAL A 5 11.12 -7.85 25.63
C VAL A 5 11.83 -8.16 24.31
N ALA A 6 12.16 -9.44 24.04
CA ALA A 6 12.82 -9.85 22.81
C ALA A 6 11.92 -9.63 21.60
N ASP A 7 10.62 -9.93 21.73
CA ASP A 7 9.66 -9.71 20.64
C ASP A 7 9.46 -8.22 20.36
N LEU A 8 9.40 -7.37 21.40
CA LEU A 8 9.32 -5.92 21.23
C LEU A 8 10.57 -5.36 20.52
N GLN A 9 11.76 -5.83 20.90
CA GLN A 9 13.02 -5.42 20.27
C GLN A 9 13.13 -5.88 18.82
N GLN A 10 12.67 -7.10 18.52
CA GLN A 10 12.80 -7.67 17.19
C GLN A 10 11.76 -7.12 16.20
N TYR A 11 10.54 -6.83 16.66
CA TYR A 11 9.42 -6.58 15.77
C TYR A 11 8.77 -5.20 15.92
N ALA A 12 8.79 -4.59 17.11
CA ALA A 12 8.09 -3.34 17.37
C ALA A 12 9.02 -2.12 17.24
N LEU A 13 10.19 -2.14 17.88
CA LEU A 13 11.13 -1.01 17.86
C LEU A 13 11.59 -0.62 16.44
N PRO A 14 11.96 -1.54 15.54
CA PRO A 14 12.37 -1.16 14.18
C PRO A 14 11.27 -0.44 13.40
N LEU A 15 9.99 -0.73 13.68
CA LEU A 15 8.87 -0.01 13.09
C LEU A 15 8.77 1.40 13.66
N CYS A 16 8.89 1.58 14.97
CA CYS A 16 8.93 2.90 15.60
C CYS A 16 10.05 3.76 15.02
N ASP A 17 11.25 3.19 14.89
CA ASP A 17 12.42 3.89 14.36
C ASP A 17 12.24 4.26 12.89
N LEU A 18 11.66 3.36 12.07
CA LEU A 18 11.41 3.62 10.65
C LEU A 18 10.61 4.93 10.45
N PHE A 19 9.59 5.16 11.28
CA PHE A 19 8.72 6.35 11.19
C PHE A 19 9.30 7.62 11.82
N THR A 20 10.50 7.58 12.40
CA THR A 20 11.18 8.79 12.90
C THR A 20 11.80 9.63 11.79
N ASP A 21 12.19 8.99 10.68
CA ASP A 21 12.73 9.64 9.48
C ASP A 21 11.77 9.44 8.30
N LYS A 22 11.19 10.54 7.83
CA LYS A 22 10.25 10.57 6.71
C LYS A 22 10.86 10.04 5.41
N ALA A 23 12.09 10.41 5.10
CA ALA A 23 12.74 9.98 3.86
C ALA A 23 13.04 8.47 3.90
N ALA A 24 13.52 7.98 5.03
CA ALA A 24 13.74 6.55 5.25
C ALA A 24 12.42 5.76 5.18
N THR A 25 11.34 6.28 5.79
CA THR A 25 10.00 5.68 5.69
C THR A 25 9.56 5.57 4.24
N VAL A 26 9.62 6.68 3.48
CA VAL A 26 9.21 6.68 2.06
C VAL A 26 10.04 5.69 1.25
N ALA A 27 11.37 5.66 1.43
CA ALA A 27 12.24 4.73 0.73
C ALA A 27 11.85 3.27 1.00
N TYR A 28 11.56 2.93 2.26
CA TYR A 28 11.10 1.59 2.64
C TYR A 28 9.75 1.26 1.99
N LEU A 29 8.77 2.15 2.07
CA LEU A 29 7.42 1.93 1.54
C LEU A 29 7.43 1.75 0.02
N ARG A 30 8.33 2.43 -0.70
CA ARG A 30 8.52 2.23 -2.15
C ARG A 30 8.99 0.82 -2.49
N GLN A 31 9.89 0.27 -1.69
CA GLN A 31 10.52 -1.02 -1.96
C GLN A 31 9.70 -2.21 -1.47
N HIS A 32 9.00 -2.04 -0.33
CA HIS A 32 8.37 -3.15 0.39
C HIS A 32 6.84 -3.01 0.51
N GLY A 33 6.26 -1.93 -0.01
CA GLY A 33 4.83 -1.66 0.12
C GLY A 33 4.40 -1.60 1.59
N SER A 34 3.27 -2.24 1.92
CA SER A 34 2.78 -2.37 3.29
C SER A 34 3.35 -3.60 4.02
N ALA A 35 4.46 -4.21 3.59
CA ALA A 35 5.03 -5.39 4.25
C ALA A 35 5.95 -5.01 5.42
N LEU A 36 5.39 -4.39 6.47
CA LEU A 36 6.15 -3.95 7.65
C LEU A 36 6.67 -5.12 8.50
N ASN A 37 5.85 -6.18 8.64
CA ASN A 37 6.17 -7.36 9.42
C ASN A 37 5.38 -8.56 8.85
N PRO A 38 6.01 -9.73 8.65
CA PRO A 38 5.33 -10.93 8.15
C PRO A 38 4.15 -11.43 9.00
N TRP A 39 4.12 -11.09 10.28
CA TRP A 39 3.14 -11.56 11.27
C TRP A 39 1.98 -10.59 11.51
N LEU A 40 2.02 -9.40 10.89
CA LEU A 40 0.96 -8.39 10.99
C LEU A 40 0.05 -8.50 9.76
N ASP A 41 -1.23 -8.82 9.96
CA ASP A 41 -2.24 -8.68 8.89
C ASP A 41 -2.47 -7.18 8.63
N ASN A 42 -1.72 -6.65 7.67
CA ASN A 42 -1.49 -5.22 7.56
C ASN A 42 -2.60 -4.46 6.79
N LYS A 43 -3.78 -5.07 6.65
CA LYS A 43 -4.92 -4.54 5.89
C LYS A 43 -5.39 -3.19 6.41
N ASN A 44 -5.40 -3.01 7.73
CA ASN A 44 -5.86 -1.77 8.36
C ASN A 44 -4.87 -0.61 8.20
N LEU A 45 -3.58 -0.90 7.98
CA LEU A 45 -2.55 0.12 7.80
C LEU A 45 -2.30 0.42 6.32
N HIS A 46 -2.73 -0.44 5.40
CA HIS A 46 -2.47 -0.28 3.97
C HIS A 46 -2.85 1.11 3.44
N SER A 47 -4.08 1.56 3.71
CA SER A 47 -4.56 2.87 3.28
C SER A 47 -3.74 4.01 3.88
N GLY A 48 -3.47 3.95 5.18
CA GLY A 48 -2.66 4.97 5.86
C GLY A 48 -1.26 5.08 5.27
N LEU A 49 -0.61 3.95 4.99
CA LEU A 49 0.73 3.91 4.40
C LEU A 49 0.75 4.34 2.94
N PHE A 50 -0.31 4.04 2.17
CA PHE A 50 -0.47 4.56 0.81
C PHE A 50 -0.52 6.10 0.82
N TYR A 51 -1.40 6.69 1.63
CA TYR A 51 -1.53 8.14 1.71
C TYR A 51 -0.28 8.79 2.29
N TYR A 52 0.40 8.13 3.24
CA TYR A 52 1.69 8.60 3.73
C TYR A 52 2.73 8.63 2.59
N ALA A 53 2.85 7.55 1.81
CA ALA A 53 3.77 7.48 0.68
C ALA A 53 3.46 8.56 -0.37
N PHE A 54 2.18 8.80 -0.65
CA PHE A 54 1.76 9.87 -1.56
C PHE A 54 2.10 11.27 -1.02
N CYS A 55 1.71 11.58 0.21
CA CYS A 55 1.90 12.91 0.80
C CYS A 55 3.37 13.24 1.06
N CYS A 56 4.18 12.25 1.45
CA CYS A 56 5.58 12.45 1.81
C CYS A 56 6.56 12.18 0.67
N GLY A 57 6.20 11.31 -0.27
CA GLY A 57 7.07 10.85 -1.37
C GLY A 57 6.54 11.13 -2.78
N GLY A 58 5.34 11.70 -2.89
CA GLY A 58 4.71 12.06 -4.16
C GLY A 58 4.14 10.87 -4.93
N SER A 59 3.69 11.17 -6.16
CA SER A 59 3.03 10.20 -7.05
C SER A 59 3.88 8.98 -7.38
N GLU A 60 5.20 9.14 -7.52
CA GLU A 60 6.09 8.00 -7.77
C GLU A 60 6.13 7.04 -6.58
N ALA A 61 6.21 7.57 -5.36
CA ALA A 61 6.26 6.72 -4.17
C ALA A 61 4.95 5.96 -3.96
N ALA A 62 3.81 6.64 -4.18
CA ALA A 62 2.50 6.01 -4.15
C ALA A 62 2.33 4.93 -5.23
N ARG A 63 2.84 5.20 -6.45
CA ARG A 63 2.85 4.20 -7.54
C ARG A 63 3.66 2.97 -7.17
N ASP A 64 4.88 3.16 -6.68
CA ASP A 64 5.78 2.05 -6.35
C ASP A 64 5.20 1.21 -5.21
N PHE A 65 4.67 1.85 -4.17
CA PHE A 65 3.97 1.21 -3.06
C PHE A 65 2.79 0.35 -3.52
N LEU A 66 1.88 0.94 -4.32
CA LEU A 66 0.66 0.24 -4.74
C LEU A 66 1.00 -0.86 -5.76
N SER A 67 2.00 -0.63 -6.63
CA SER A 67 2.51 -1.66 -7.56
C SER A 67 3.08 -2.85 -6.81
N HIS A 68 3.83 -2.64 -5.72
CA HIS A 68 4.29 -3.73 -4.87
C HIS A 68 3.11 -4.51 -4.30
N HIS A 69 2.13 -3.82 -3.71
CA HIS A 69 0.95 -4.47 -3.15
C HIS A 69 0.20 -5.31 -4.20
N ILE A 70 -0.07 -4.74 -5.38
CA ILE A 70 -0.75 -5.42 -6.51
C ILE A 70 -0.01 -6.71 -6.91
N ARG A 71 1.33 -6.68 -6.96
CA ARG A 71 2.15 -7.85 -7.32
C ARG A 71 2.09 -8.96 -6.27
N THR A 72 1.98 -8.60 -5.00
CA THR A 72 1.99 -9.56 -3.88
C THR A 72 0.61 -10.04 -3.46
N CYS A 73 -0.46 -9.28 -3.75
CA CYS A 73 -1.81 -9.60 -3.31
C CYS A 73 -2.51 -10.60 -4.25
N GLY A 74 -3.42 -11.40 -3.70
CA GLY A 74 -4.28 -12.31 -4.49
C GLY A 74 -5.34 -11.60 -5.34
N TYR A 75 -5.44 -10.28 -5.28
CA TYR A 75 -6.49 -9.49 -5.95
C TYR A 75 -6.05 -8.85 -7.27
N ARG A 76 -4.88 -9.20 -7.82
CA ARG A 76 -4.33 -8.58 -9.04
C ARG A 76 -5.35 -8.43 -10.18
N ARG A 77 -6.14 -9.47 -10.45
CA ARG A 77 -7.18 -9.43 -11.49
C ARG A 77 -8.25 -8.37 -11.19
N ARG A 78 -8.69 -8.24 -9.93
CA ARG A 78 -9.67 -7.23 -9.51
C ARG A 78 -9.14 -5.81 -9.68
N TYR A 79 -7.85 -5.58 -9.43
CA TYR A 79 -7.23 -4.30 -9.72
C TYR A 79 -7.24 -3.99 -11.22
N ALA A 80 -6.88 -4.95 -12.08
CA ALA A 80 -6.89 -4.76 -13.53
C ALA A 80 -8.31 -4.48 -14.06
N ASP A 81 -9.31 -5.21 -13.56
CA ASP A 81 -10.72 -5.01 -13.90
C ASP A 81 -11.19 -3.60 -13.46
N LEU A 82 -10.85 -3.18 -12.24
CA LEU A 82 -11.18 -1.85 -11.73
C LEU A 82 -10.49 -0.74 -12.53
N TYR A 83 -9.21 -0.92 -12.88
CA TYR A 83 -8.47 0.05 -13.69
C TYR A 83 -9.07 0.22 -15.10
N THR A 84 -9.49 -0.89 -15.71
CA THR A 84 -10.17 -0.90 -17.01
C THR A 84 -11.54 -0.22 -16.93
N ALA A 85 -12.29 -0.46 -15.85
CA ALA A 85 -13.57 0.21 -15.61
C ALA A 85 -13.39 1.73 -15.45
N LEU A 86 -12.40 2.16 -14.66
CA LEU A 86 -12.05 3.58 -14.51
C LEU A 86 -11.68 4.23 -15.85
N ALA A 87 -10.88 3.56 -16.67
CA ALA A 87 -10.52 4.04 -18.01
C ALA A 87 -11.72 4.12 -18.97
N SER A 88 -12.76 3.31 -18.73
CA SER A 88 -13.99 3.30 -19.53
C SER A 88 -15.05 4.30 -19.01
N GLY A 89 -14.73 5.10 -17.99
CA GLY A 89 -15.65 6.06 -17.37
C GLY A 89 -16.64 5.44 -16.38
N GLN A 90 -16.47 4.16 -16.03
CA GLN A 90 -17.30 3.47 -15.03
C GLN A 90 -16.63 3.59 -13.65
N THR A 91 -16.93 4.68 -12.94
CA THR A 91 -16.35 4.96 -11.61
C THR A 91 -16.93 4.09 -10.50
N ASP A 92 -18.16 3.60 -10.67
CA ASP A 92 -18.96 2.88 -9.66
C ASP A 92 -19.14 1.39 -9.99
N ALA A 93 -18.11 0.68 -10.46
CA ALA A 93 -18.18 -0.77 -10.66
C ALA A 93 -18.29 -1.54 -9.31
N SER A 94 -19.44 -1.40 -8.64
CA SER A 94 -19.61 -1.58 -7.19
C SER A 94 -19.70 -3.03 -6.72
N LYS A 95 -19.70 -4.01 -7.63
CA LYS A 95 -19.79 -5.44 -7.24
C LYS A 95 -18.43 -6.13 -7.11
N ASN A 96 -17.37 -5.59 -7.71
CA ASN A 96 -16.01 -6.16 -7.65
C ASN A 96 -15.00 -5.27 -6.92
N SER A 97 -15.44 -4.15 -6.34
CA SER A 97 -14.57 -3.11 -5.81
C SER A 97 -14.32 -3.12 -4.31
N ASP A 98 -14.97 -4.00 -3.54
CA ASP A 98 -14.70 -4.15 -2.11
C ASP A 98 -13.49 -5.09 -1.92
N PHE A 99 -12.30 -4.54 -2.16
CA PHE A 99 -11.03 -5.17 -1.81
C PHE A 99 -10.03 -4.12 -1.33
N ILE A 100 -9.06 -4.57 -0.53
CA ILE A 100 -7.99 -3.72 0.00
C ILE A 100 -7.25 -3.05 -1.16
N GLY A 101 -7.13 -1.72 -1.12
CA GLY A 101 -6.44 -0.93 -2.13
C GLY A 101 -7.31 -0.47 -3.31
N ALA A 102 -8.61 -0.77 -3.32
CA ALA A 102 -9.51 -0.28 -4.36
C ALA A 102 -9.69 1.24 -4.33
N ASP A 103 -9.83 1.84 -3.15
CA ASP A 103 -9.97 3.29 -2.99
C ASP A 103 -8.66 4.01 -3.30
N GLU A 104 -7.54 3.39 -2.93
CA GLU A 104 -6.19 3.83 -3.24
C GLU A 104 -5.95 3.81 -4.75
N LEU A 105 -6.44 2.79 -5.47
CA LEU A 105 -6.37 2.76 -6.93
C LEU A 105 -7.23 3.86 -7.57
N ARG A 106 -8.46 4.08 -7.08
CA ARG A 106 -9.32 5.18 -7.55
C ARG A 106 -8.67 6.53 -7.33
N PHE A 107 -8.12 6.74 -6.13
CA PHE A 107 -7.40 7.95 -5.78
C PHE A 107 -6.20 8.13 -6.72
N ALA A 108 -5.35 7.12 -6.85
CA ALA A 108 -4.17 7.16 -7.72
C ALA A 108 -4.55 7.49 -9.16
N TYR A 109 -5.60 6.86 -9.70
CA TYR A 109 -6.12 7.14 -11.04
C TYR A 109 -6.57 8.60 -11.18
N ALA A 110 -7.32 9.13 -10.21
CA ALA A 110 -7.77 10.52 -10.18
C ALA A 110 -6.59 11.52 -10.10
N GLN A 111 -5.49 11.14 -9.45
CA GLN A 111 -4.24 11.90 -9.42
C GLN A 111 -3.38 11.74 -10.69
N GLY A 112 -3.86 11.01 -11.71
CA GLY A 112 -3.14 10.77 -12.96
C GLY A 112 -2.03 9.72 -12.88
N ILE A 113 -1.95 8.97 -11.79
CA ILE A 113 -0.98 7.89 -11.60
C ILE A 113 -1.40 6.69 -12.47
N ARG A 114 -0.46 6.20 -13.27
CA ARG A 114 -0.68 5.09 -14.22
C ARG A 114 0.00 3.82 -13.73
N PHE A 115 -0.63 2.69 -14.03
CA PHE A 115 -0.20 1.36 -13.63
C PHE A 115 -0.25 0.43 -14.84
N ASP A 116 0.74 -0.45 -14.95
CA ASP A 116 0.80 -1.52 -15.92
C ASP A 116 0.37 -2.83 -15.23
N PHE A 117 -0.72 -3.43 -15.71
CA PHE A 117 -1.36 -4.61 -15.09
C PHE A 117 -1.00 -5.92 -15.77
#